data_AF-A0A523M6S0-F1
#
_entry.id   AF-A0A523M6S0-F1
#
_cell.length_a   1.000
_cell.length_b   1.000
_cell.length_c   1.000
_cell.angle_alpha   90.00
_cell.angle_beta   90.00
_cell.angle_gamma   90.00
#
_symmetry.space_group_name_H-M   'P 1'
#
loop_
_entity.id
_entity.type
_entity.pdbx_description
1 polymer ?
#
loop_
_entity_poly.entity_id
_entity_poly.type
_entity_poly.pdbx_seq_one_letter_code
_entity_poly.pdbx_strand_id
1 'polypeptide(L)'
;MEKPDAAGRGSTFPVQTRAIVRYGPGMRNFTCACGSTVYFENTSCLNCGRPLGFVPEAGLLTSFDDAPGALESEKLALHPRLNRQSYRYCRNHTESDTCNWMVPSEQPADYCLSCRLNETIPNLDDPRRVQLWYEVEKAKRRTIFTLLALGLPISSKADGPKGLSFKILSDRRLDADVHATDERASTGHLNGTITISLAEADSSLREEMRERLNEGYRTLLGHVRHEMGHYYWFLLIDGRSALTDFRSLFGDERSNYADSLEAHYESGPPADWQRRHVSAYASSHPWEDFAETWAHYMHIIDTLETASDSDLRFQGKALGRPTHDFDPELDLGISNPPTDFSWVLDDWFTLSQGMNLLNRSMGLGDAYPFALSATAQLKLGFIHRLVAAQPPLGH
;
A
#
# COMPACT_ATOMS: atom_id res chain seq x y z
N MET A 1 2.38 64.30 -33.46
CA MET A 1 2.42 63.96 -32.03
C MET A 1 1.94 62.51 -31.92
N GLU A 2 2.87 61.62 -32.25
CA GLU A 2 2.68 60.17 -32.30
C GLU A 2 2.69 59.61 -30.88
N LYS A 3 1.84 58.60 -30.61
CA LYS A 3 1.89 57.78 -29.41
C LYS A 3 2.41 56.38 -29.80
N PRO A 4 3.25 55.74 -28.97
CA PRO A 4 4.02 54.58 -29.37
C PRO A 4 3.29 53.25 -29.12
N ASP A 5 3.67 52.29 -29.96
CA ASP A 5 3.38 50.85 -29.88
C ASP A 5 3.91 50.21 -28.60
N ALA A 6 3.11 49.32 -28.01
CA ALA A 6 3.57 48.32 -27.05
C ALA A 6 3.23 46.93 -27.58
N ALA A 7 4.25 46.28 -28.14
CA ALA A 7 4.23 44.88 -28.53
C ALA A 7 4.28 43.97 -27.29
N GLY A 8 3.27 43.12 -27.12
CA GLY A 8 3.29 42.00 -26.19
C GLY A 8 2.92 40.71 -26.93
N ARG A 9 3.93 40.02 -27.48
CA ARG A 9 3.75 38.66 -28.02
C ARG A 9 3.76 37.68 -26.85
N GLY A 10 2.59 37.27 -26.39
CA GLY A 10 2.45 36.12 -25.50
C GLY A 10 2.60 34.84 -26.30
N SER A 11 3.67 34.08 -26.06
CA SER A 11 3.80 32.71 -26.55
C SER A 11 2.86 31.81 -25.76
N THR A 12 1.76 31.38 -26.37
CA THR A 12 0.91 30.34 -25.81
C THR A 12 1.59 28.99 -26.05
N PHE A 13 2.28 28.47 -25.03
CA PHE A 13 2.64 27.06 -24.99
C PHE A 13 1.34 26.23 -24.86
N PRO A 14 1.16 25.15 -25.65
CA PRO A 14 0.01 24.30 -25.49
C PRO A 14 0.14 23.57 -24.15
N VAL A 15 -0.82 23.80 -23.25
CA VAL A 15 -1.03 22.97 -22.07
C VAL A 15 -1.38 21.57 -22.58
N GLN A 16 -0.40 20.66 -22.57
CA GLN A 16 -0.66 19.26 -22.80
C GLN A 16 -1.67 18.79 -21.76
N THR A 17 -2.87 18.45 -22.21
CA THR A 17 -3.88 17.81 -21.41
C THR A 17 -3.32 16.43 -21.03
N ARG A 18 -2.76 16.31 -19.83
CA ARG A 18 -2.33 15.02 -19.29
C ARG A 18 -3.56 14.13 -19.22
N ALA A 19 -3.57 13.08 -20.04
CA ALA A 19 -4.63 12.09 -20.01
C ALA A 19 -4.68 11.48 -18.61
N ILE A 20 -5.88 11.41 -18.02
CA ILE A 20 -6.13 10.68 -16.78
C ILE A 20 -5.79 9.21 -17.07
N VAL A 21 -4.59 8.78 -16.72
CA VAL A 21 -4.22 7.37 -16.77
C VAL A 21 -4.88 6.74 -15.56
N ARG A 22 -6.01 6.04 -15.78
CA ARG A 22 -6.45 5.05 -14.79
C ARG A 22 -5.30 4.05 -14.67
N TYR A 23 -4.68 3.97 -13.49
CA TYR A 23 -3.83 2.82 -13.17
C TYR A 23 -4.66 1.57 -13.50
N GLY A 24 -4.05 0.60 -14.19
CA GLY A 24 -4.73 -0.63 -14.56
C GLY A 24 -5.21 -1.44 -13.33
N PRO A 25 -5.63 -2.71 -13.52
CA PRO A 25 -6.04 -3.57 -12.40
C PRO A 25 -4.97 -3.64 -11.30
N GLY A 26 -5.36 -3.93 -10.06
CA GLY A 26 -4.51 -3.96 -8.86
C GLY A 26 -3.44 -5.05 -8.88
N MET A 27 -3.20 -5.70 -7.75
CA MET A 27 -2.12 -6.70 -7.61
C MET A 27 -2.23 -7.82 -8.65
N ARG A 28 -1.21 -7.96 -9.49
CA ARG A 28 -1.25 -8.84 -10.66
C ARG A 28 0.14 -9.25 -11.13
N ASN A 29 0.19 -10.24 -12.01
CA ASN A 29 1.38 -10.61 -12.75
C ASN A 29 1.58 -9.69 -13.96
N PHE A 30 2.81 -9.63 -14.44
CA PHE A 30 3.19 -8.82 -15.59
C PHE A 30 3.84 -9.69 -16.66
N THR A 31 4.12 -9.10 -17.81
CA THR A 31 4.67 -9.82 -18.96
C THR A 31 5.93 -9.13 -19.45
N CYS A 32 7.02 -9.90 -19.55
CA CYS A 32 8.25 -9.46 -20.20
C CYS A 32 8.05 -9.35 -21.71
N ALA A 33 8.85 -8.54 -22.41
CA ALA A 33 8.81 -8.46 -23.88
C ALA A 33 9.07 -9.80 -24.60
N CYS A 34 9.69 -10.78 -23.92
CA CYS A 34 9.85 -12.14 -24.45
C CYS A 34 8.60 -13.03 -24.29
N GLY A 35 7.53 -12.53 -23.67
CA GLY A 35 6.28 -13.25 -23.41
C GLY A 35 6.22 -13.98 -22.07
N SER A 36 7.33 -14.08 -21.32
CA SER A 36 7.32 -14.74 -20.01
C SER A 36 6.59 -13.92 -18.95
N THR A 37 5.82 -14.60 -18.11
CA THR A 37 5.26 -14.05 -16.87
C THR A 37 6.37 -13.63 -15.92
N VAL A 38 6.23 -12.43 -15.37
CA VAL A 38 7.13 -11.86 -14.36
C VAL A 38 6.30 -11.27 -13.21
N TYR A 39 6.86 -11.33 -12.00
CA TYR A 39 6.18 -10.96 -10.77
C TYR A 39 6.62 -9.58 -10.29
N PHE A 40 5.77 -8.89 -9.54
CA PHE A 40 5.94 -7.48 -9.13
C PHE A 40 7.34 -7.15 -8.56
N GLU A 41 7.99 -8.08 -7.86
CA GLU A 41 9.30 -7.90 -7.25
C GLU A 41 10.49 -8.23 -8.16
N ASN A 42 10.26 -8.79 -9.35
CA ASN A 42 11.36 -9.20 -10.21
C ASN A 42 12.16 -7.99 -10.73
N THR A 43 13.49 -8.12 -10.71
CA THR A 43 14.45 -7.16 -11.29
C THR A 43 15.06 -7.67 -12.60
N SER A 44 14.89 -8.94 -12.93
CA SER A 44 15.32 -9.55 -14.19
C SER A 44 14.35 -10.64 -14.64
N CYS A 45 14.26 -10.86 -15.95
CA CYS A 45 13.48 -11.95 -16.50
C CYS A 45 14.29 -13.26 -16.48
N LEU A 46 13.78 -14.28 -15.79
CA LEU A 46 14.45 -15.58 -15.69
C LEU A 46 14.55 -16.35 -17.02
N ASN A 47 13.75 -15.99 -18.03
CA ASN A 47 13.75 -16.65 -19.33
C ASN A 47 14.73 -16.00 -20.33
N CYS A 48 14.72 -14.67 -20.45
CA CYS A 48 15.53 -13.95 -21.45
C CYS A 48 16.67 -13.11 -20.86
N GLY A 49 16.82 -13.06 -19.54
CA GLY A 49 17.87 -12.30 -18.85
C GLY A 49 17.70 -10.78 -18.86
N ARG A 50 16.65 -10.25 -19.51
CA ARG A 50 16.46 -8.80 -19.62
C ARG A 50 16.23 -8.14 -18.26
N PRO A 51 16.81 -6.95 -18.03
CA PRO A 51 16.50 -6.15 -16.85
C PRO A 51 15.02 -5.79 -16.82
N LEU A 52 14.44 -5.78 -15.63
CA LEU A 52 13.05 -5.39 -15.36
C LEU A 52 13.02 -4.16 -14.44
N GLY A 53 11.92 -3.42 -14.53
CA GLY A 53 11.66 -2.26 -13.68
C GLY A 53 10.20 -1.84 -13.71
N PHE A 54 9.69 -1.43 -12.56
CA PHE A 54 8.31 -0.95 -12.41
C PHE A 54 8.25 0.55 -12.72
N VAL A 55 7.37 0.92 -13.64
CA VAL A 55 7.11 2.28 -14.08
C VAL A 55 5.82 2.74 -13.40
N PRO A 56 5.91 3.60 -12.37
CA PRO A 56 4.74 3.99 -11.58
C PRO A 56 3.66 4.62 -12.44
N GLU A 57 3.95 5.66 -13.21
CA GLU A 57 2.95 6.42 -13.99
C GLU A 57 2.16 5.58 -15.00
N ALA A 58 2.67 4.41 -15.39
CA ALA A 58 1.96 3.48 -16.27
C ALA A 58 1.32 2.30 -15.53
N GLY A 59 1.70 2.08 -14.26
CA GLY A 59 1.30 0.94 -13.45
C GLY A 59 1.82 -0.38 -14.01
N LEU A 60 3.06 -0.42 -14.54
CA LEU A 60 3.61 -1.56 -15.28
C LEU A 60 4.99 -1.97 -14.79
N LEU A 61 5.19 -3.25 -14.49
CA LEU A 61 6.51 -3.87 -14.52
C LEU A 61 6.82 -4.31 -15.95
N THR A 62 7.92 -3.82 -16.52
CA THR A 62 8.33 -4.13 -17.90
C THR A 62 9.81 -4.47 -17.99
N SER A 63 10.20 -5.12 -19.08
CA SER A 63 11.60 -5.26 -19.47
C SER A 63 12.15 -4.03 -20.17
N PHE A 64 13.47 -3.88 -20.11
CA PHE A 64 14.23 -2.79 -20.73
C PHE A 64 15.34 -3.31 -21.65
N ASP A 65 15.71 -2.48 -22.63
CA ASP A 65 16.98 -2.53 -23.35
C ASP A 65 17.92 -1.44 -22.80
N ASP A 66 19.23 -1.63 -22.98
CA ASP A 66 20.17 -0.51 -22.87
C ASP A 66 19.90 0.51 -23.98
N ALA A 67 19.91 1.80 -23.65
CA ALA A 67 19.70 2.86 -24.62
C ALA A 67 20.97 3.05 -25.50
N PRO A 68 20.91 2.80 -26.83
CA PRO A 68 22.09 2.96 -27.69
C PRO A 68 22.53 4.43 -27.74
N GLY A 69 23.75 4.73 -27.29
CA GLY A 69 24.32 6.07 -27.35
C GLY A 69 23.81 7.07 -26.29
N ALA A 70 23.03 6.61 -25.30
CA ALA A 70 22.69 7.40 -24.12
C ALA A 70 23.77 7.24 -23.02
N LEU A 71 23.66 8.02 -21.94
CA LEU A 71 24.44 7.78 -20.72
C LEU A 71 24.25 6.31 -20.28
N GLU A 72 25.30 5.63 -19.80
CA GLU A 72 25.29 4.19 -19.44
C GLU A 72 24.14 3.80 -18.48
N SER A 73 23.55 4.77 -17.77
CA SER A 73 22.45 4.59 -16.82
C SER A 73 21.05 4.59 -17.44
N GLU A 74 20.89 4.95 -18.71
CA GLU A 74 19.58 5.03 -19.38
C GLU A 74 19.11 3.69 -19.96
N LYS A 75 17.84 3.39 -19.75
CA LYS A 75 17.15 2.16 -20.13
C LYS A 75 15.91 2.48 -20.95
N LEU A 76 15.72 1.82 -22.10
CA LEU A 76 14.55 2.01 -22.95
C LEU A 76 13.47 0.98 -22.62
N ALA A 77 12.27 1.45 -22.27
CA ALA A 77 11.14 0.58 -21.95
C ALA A 77 10.66 -0.21 -23.18
N LEU A 78 10.44 -1.52 -23.03
CA LEU A 78 10.01 -2.37 -24.14
C LEU A 78 8.50 -2.58 -24.24
N HIS A 79 7.74 -2.22 -23.21
CA HIS A 79 6.29 -2.33 -23.26
C HIS A 79 5.70 -1.33 -24.29
N PRO A 80 4.81 -1.76 -25.21
CA PRO A 80 4.27 -0.90 -26.26
C PRO A 80 3.63 0.40 -25.75
N ARG A 81 2.93 0.35 -24.61
CA ARG A 81 2.32 1.55 -23.96
C ARG A 81 3.33 2.63 -23.57
N LEU A 82 4.61 2.30 -23.40
CA LEU A 82 5.65 3.24 -23.00
C LEU A 82 6.46 3.77 -24.19
N ASN A 83 6.18 3.30 -25.42
CA ASN A 83 6.74 3.81 -26.67
C ASN A 83 8.28 4.05 -26.64
N ARG A 84 9.04 3.10 -26.09
CA ARG A 84 10.51 3.21 -25.91
C ARG A 84 10.98 4.46 -25.14
N GLN A 85 10.16 5.00 -24.25
CA GLN A 85 10.55 6.07 -23.34
C GLN A 85 11.78 5.64 -22.51
N SER A 86 12.67 6.60 -22.25
CA SER A 86 13.90 6.42 -21.49
C SER A 86 13.65 6.57 -19.99
N TYR A 87 14.23 5.66 -19.23
CA TYR A 87 14.16 5.58 -17.78
C TYR A 87 15.55 5.34 -17.18
N ARG A 88 15.69 5.68 -15.90
CA ARG A 88 16.83 5.30 -15.04
C ARG A 88 16.32 4.46 -13.88
N TYR A 89 17.19 3.61 -13.36
CA TYR A 89 16.92 2.96 -12.09
C TYR A 89 16.90 3.99 -10.95
N CYS A 90 16.02 3.77 -9.98
CA CYS A 90 16.05 4.50 -8.72
C CYS A 90 17.43 4.36 -8.06
N ARG A 91 17.92 5.41 -7.41
CA ARG A 91 19.22 5.39 -6.71
C ARG A 91 19.37 4.23 -5.71
N ASN A 92 18.32 3.92 -4.95
CA ASN A 92 18.32 2.75 -4.04
C ASN A 92 18.48 1.39 -4.75
N HIS A 93 18.12 1.28 -6.05
CA HIS A 93 18.45 0.10 -6.84
C HIS A 93 19.95 0.08 -7.17
N THR A 94 20.48 1.19 -7.69
CA THR A 94 21.89 1.25 -8.13
C THR A 94 22.89 1.17 -6.99
N GLU A 95 22.55 1.67 -5.79
CA GLU A 95 23.46 1.70 -4.65
C GLU A 95 23.31 0.49 -3.71
N SER A 96 22.16 -0.20 -3.71
CA SER A 96 21.88 -1.23 -2.70
C SER A 96 20.98 -2.39 -3.17
N ASP A 97 20.56 -2.40 -4.44
CA ASP A 97 19.65 -3.40 -5.02
C ASP A 97 18.33 -3.61 -4.22
N THR A 98 17.87 -2.58 -3.49
CA THR A 98 16.68 -2.70 -2.62
C THR A 98 15.38 -2.20 -3.26
N CYS A 99 15.45 -1.73 -4.50
CA CYS A 99 14.34 -1.14 -5.24
C CYS A 99 14.29 -1.70 -6.66
N ASN A 100 13.09 -1.82 -7.23
CA ASN A 100 12.91 -2.20 -8.64
C ASN A 100 12.06 -1.18 -9.41
N TRP A 101 11.83 0.01 -8.86
CA TRP A 101 11.05 1.07 -9.51
C TRP A 101 11.95 2.01 -10.31
N MET A 102 11.42 2.50 -11.42
CA MET A 102 12.11 3.35 -12.38
C MET A 102 11.79 4.83 -12.15
N VAL A 103 12.67 5.69 -12.67
CA VAL A 103 12.49 7.15 -12.75
C VAL A 103 12.60 7.57 -14.22
N PRO A 104 11.67 8.37 -14.76
CA PRO A 104 11.80 8.89 -16.13
C PRO A 104 13.12 9.66 -16.29
N SER A 105 13.87 9.42 -17.37
CA SER A 105 15.19 10.04 -17.56
C SER A 105 15.14 11.57 -17.64
N GLU A 106 14.02 12.13 -18.11
CA GLU A 106 13.80 13.57 -18.18
C GLU A 106 13.59 14.23 -16.81
N GLN A 107 13.28 13.45 -15.77
CA GLN A 107 13.10 13.99 -14.43
C GLN A 107 14.45 14.09 -13.71
N PRO A 108 14.73 15.20 -13.00
CA PRO A 108 15.96 15.39 -12.26
C PRO A 108 16.02 14.56 -10.96
N ALA A 109 14.94 13.87 -10.59
CA ALA A 109 14.88 13.09 -9.36
C ALA A 109 15.80 11.86 -9.44
N ASP A 110 16.46 11.53 -8.32
CA ASP A 110 17.25 10.31 -8.18
C ASP A 110 16.44 9.15 -7.61
N TYR A 111 15.38 9.45 -6.87
CA TYR A 111 14.53 8.48 -6.20
C TYR A 111 13.19 8.33 -6.90
N CYS A 112 12.70 7.10 -7.00
CA CYS A 112 11.36 6.80 -7.51
C CYS A 112 10.26 7.30 -6.55
N LEU A 113 9.01 7.23 -7.04
CA LEU A 113 7.81 7.64 -6.28
C LEU A 113 7.73 7.00 -4.88
N SER A 114 8.14 5.74 -4.72
CA SER A 114 8.14 5.06 -3.41
C SER A 114 9.32 5.48 -2.53
N CYS A 115 10.53 5.56 -3.07
CA CYS A 115 11.72 5.83 -2.27
C CYS A 115 11.82 7.30 -1.83
N ARG A 116 11.24 8.25 -2.58
CA ARG A 116 11.15 9.67 -2.15
C ARG A 116 10.26 9.91 -0.93
N LEU A 117 9.50 8.91 -0.50
CA LEU A 117 8.71 8.96 0.73
C LEU A 117 9.55 8.62 1.96
N ASN A 118 10.78 8.13 1.81
CA ASN A 118 11.64 7.87 2.96
C ASN A 118 12.26 9.17 3.47
N GLU A 119 11.96 9.49 4.72
CA GLU A 119 12.64 10.54 5.48
C GLU A 119 13.87 9.96 6.19
N THR A 120 13.79 8.71 6.65
CA THR A 120 14.90 8.01 7.29
C THR A 120 14.94 6.56 6.82
N ILE A 121 16.14 6.10 6.45
CA ILE A 121 16.45 4.70 6.14
C ILE A 121 17.48 4.18 7.16
N PRO A 122 17.59 2.87 7.38
CA PRO A 122 18.58 2.34 8.29
C PRO A 122 20.00 2.54 7.76
N ASN A 123 20.99 2.47 8.66
CA ASN A 123 22.39 2.41 8.27
C ASN A 123 22.64 1.13 7.44
N LEU A 124 23.28 1.29 6.28
CA LEU A 124 23.48 0.23 5.27
C LEU A 124 24.89 -0.41 5.33
N ASP A 125 25.70 -0.10 6.35
CA ASP A 125 27.04 -0.69 6.55
C ASP A 125 26.95 -2.17 6.94
N ASP A 126 25.80 -2.60 7.48
CA ASP A 126 25.49 -4.00 7.79
C ASP A 126 24.61 -4.63 6.69
N PRO A 127 25.11 -5.64 5.95
CA PRO A 127 24.33 -6.37 4.95
C PRO A 127 23.00 -6.94 5.47
N ARG A 128 22.91 -7.31 6.76
CA ARG A 128 21.65 -7.78 7.36
C ARG A 128 20.61 -6.67 7.37
N ARG A 129 21.00 -5.44 7.70
CA ARG A 129 20.09 -4.28 7.67
C ARG A 129 19.63 -3.96 6.26
N VAL A 130 20.51 -4.11 5.26
CA VAL A 130 20.13 -3.97 3.83
C VAL A 130 19.04 -4.97 3.46
N GLN A 131 19.18 -6.24 3.85
CA GLN A 131 18.18 -7.27 3.56
C GLN A 131 16.84 -7.01 4.28
N LEU A 132 16.87 -6.61 5.55
CA LEU A 132 15.65 -6.26 6.29
C LEU A 132 14.97 -5.03 5.66
N TRP A 133 15.75 -4.03 5.26
CA TRP A 133 15.25 -2.84 4.59
C TRP A 133 14.60 -3.17 3.25
N TYR A 134 15.19 -4.09 2.48
CA TYR A 134 14.58 -4.61 1.26
C TYR A 134 13.18 -5.19 1.51
N GLU A 135 12.98 -5.98 2.56
CA GLU A 135 11.65 -6.53 2.89
C GLU A 135 10.66 -5.43 3.31
N VAL A 136 11.09 -4.42 4.08
CA VAL A 136 10.24 -3.25 4.40
C VAL A 136 9.85 -2.51 3.14
N GLU A 137 10.81 -2.22 2.26
CA GLU A 137 10.57 -1.52 1.01
C GLU A 137 9.67 -2.31 0.05
N LYS A 138 9.78 -3.64 0.03
CA LYS A 138 8.88 -4.52 -0.71
C LYS A 138 7.45 -4.43 -0.20
N ALA A 139 7.24 -4.51 1.12
CA ALA A 139 5.92 -4.32 1.73
C ALA A 139 5.34 -2.92 1.45
N LYS A 140 6.19 -1.90 1.54
CA LYS A 140 5.84 -0.50 1.23
C LYS A 140 5.41 -0.33 -0.23
N ARG A 141 6.20 -0.82 -1.18
CA ARG A 141 5.89 -0.75 -2.62
C ARG A 141 4.62 -1.49 -3.00
N ARG A 142 4.36 -2.66 -2.41
CA ARG A 142 3.08 -3.37 -2.60
C ARG A 142 1.90 -2.51 -2.15
N THR A 143 2.01 -1.92 -0.96
CA THR A 143 0.97 -1.02 -0.44
C THR A 143 0.77 0.18 -1.37
N ILE A 144 1.84 0.89 -1.73
CA ILE A 144 1.78 2.05 -2.62
C ILE A 144 1.19 1.68 -3.98
N PHE A 145 1.57 0.54 -4.56
CA PHE A 145 1.03 0.09 -5.83
C PHE A 145 -0.49 -0.03 -5.80
N THR A 146 -1.04 -0.66 -4.76
CA THR A 146 -2.48 -0.81 -4.59
C THR A 146 -3.17 0.54 -4.35
N LEU A 147 -2.57 1.43 -3.56
CA LEU A 147 -3.09 2.79 -3.36
C LEU A 147 -3.18 3.56 -4.69
N LEU A 148 -2.17 3.42 -5.55
CA LEU A 148 -2.16 4.04 -6.88
C LEU A 148 -3.24 3.43 -7.79
N ALA A 149 -3.43 2.10 -7.75
CA ALA A 149 -4.49 1.41 -8.48
C ALA A 149 -5.89 1.86 -8.01
N LEU A 150 -6.04 2.12 -6.72
CA LEU A 150 -7.26 2.67 -6.12
C LEU A 150 -7.42 4.19 -6.35
N GLY A 151 -6.48 4.85 -7.03
CA GLY A 151 -6.53 6.29 -7.29
C GLY A 151 -6.38 7.16 -6.04
N LEU A 152 -5.84 6.62 -4.95
CA LEU A 152 -5.70 7.35 -3.70
C LEU A 152 -4.55 8.37 -3.78
N PRO A 153 -4.70 9.55 -3.16
CA PRO A 153 -3.65 10.56 -3.13
C PRO A 153 -2.42 10.07 -2.37
N ILE A 154 -1.25 10.27 -2.97
CA ILE A 154 0.07 10.02 -2.38
C ILE A 154 0.97 11.20 -2.72
N SER A 155 1.33 11.99 -1.72
CA SER A 155 2.28 13.10 -1.86
C SER A 155 3.39 12.97 -0.81
N SER A 156 4.61 13.40 -1.13
CA SER A 156 5.68 13.39 -0.14
C SER A 156 5.43 14.49 0.89
N LYS A 157 5.80 14.25 2.14
CA LYS A 157 5.81 15.28 3.18
C LYS A 157 6.76 16.45 2.84
N ALA A 158 7.75 16.21 1.98
CA ALA A 158 8.60 17.27 1.42
C ALA A 158 7.82 18.24 0.51
N ASP A 159 6.69 17.82 -0.05
CA ASP A 159 5.87 18.62 -0.97
C ASP A 159 4.76 19.40 -0.23
N GLY A 160 4.48 19.09 1.05
CA GLY A 160 3.47 19.80 1.83
C GLY A 160 3.11 19.18 3.19
N PRO A 161 2.39 19.91 4.05
CA PRO A 161 2.16 19.54 5.45
C PRO A 161 1.25 18.31 5.66
N LYS A 162 0.47 17.93 4.64
CA LYS A 162 -0.37 16.71 4.66
C LYS A 162 0.27 15.52 3.92
N GLY A 163 1.52 15.66 3.49
CA GLY A 163 2.22 14.59 2.78
C GLY A 163 2.66 13.46 3.69
N LEU A 164 2.99 12.34 3.05
CA LEU A 164 3.42 11.09 3.65
C LEU A 164 4.95 11.05 3.73
N SER A 165 5.49 10.62 4.88
CA SER A 165 6.89 10.20 5.01
C SER A 165 7.02 8.90 5.79
N PHE A 166 8.11 8.17 5.56
CA PHE A 166 8.47 6.95 6.27
C PHE A 166 9.80 7.14 7.02
N LYS A 167 9.81 6.77 8.29
CA LYS A 167 11.02 6.59 9.09
C LYS A 167 11.21 5.10 9.34
N ILE A 168 12.20 4.50 8.68
CA ILE A 168 12.54 3.09 8.87
C ILE A 168 13.72 3.04 9.82
N LEU A 169 13.48 2.63 11.06
CA LEU A 169 14.44 2.76 12.16
C LEU A 169 14.89 1.38 12.64
N SER A 170 16.19 1.19 12.84
CA SER A 170 16.70 0.09 13.65
C SER A 170 16.32 0.31 15.12
N ASP A 171 16.14 -0.77 15.87
CA ASP A 171 15.91 -0.70 17.31
C ASP A 171 16.70 -1.75 18.09
N ARG A 172 16.55 -1.72 19.41
CA ARG A 172 17.29 -2.58 20.35
C ARG A 172 17.11 -4.08 20.14
N ARG A 173 16.06 -4.51 19.44
CA ARG A 173 15.84 -5.92 19.08
C ARG A 173 16.87 -6.40 18.04
N LEU A 174 17.38 -5.48 17.22
CA LEU A 174 18.42 -5.76 16.23
C LEU A 174 19.80 -5.33 16.72
N ASP A 175 19.88 -4.20 17.43
CA ASP A 175 21.14 -3.55 17.76
C ASP A 175 21.23 -3.21 19.26
N ALA A 176 22.01 -3.98 20.02
CA ALA A 176 22.12 -3.82 21.49
C ALA A 176 22.64 -2.44 21.93
N ASP A 177 23.40 -1.78 21.06
CA ASP A 177 24.06 -0.49 21.28
C ASP A 177 23.14 0.73 21.00
N VAL A 178 21.91 0.52 20.53
CA VAL A 178 20.92 1.61 20.39
C VAL A 178 20.46 2.04 21.79
N HIS A 179 20.71 3.30 22.16
CA HIS A 179 20.39 3.85 23.47
C HIS A 179 18.86 3.90 23.72
N ALA A 180 18.42 3.63 24.95
CA ALA A 180 16.99 3.61 25.34
C ALA A 180 16.23 4.94 25.14
N THR A 181 16.96 6.05 24.94
CA THR A 181 16.44 7.39 24.66
C THR A 181 16.33 7.69 23.17
N ASP A 182 16.92 6.86 22.31
CA ASP A 182 16.56 6.82 20.89
C ASP A 182 15.25 6.03 20.88
N GLU A 183 14.18 6.80 21.06
CA GLU A 183 12.88 6.42 21.60
C GLU A 183 12.42 5.09 21.04
N ARG A 184 11.79 4.27 21.89
CA ARG A 184 11.02 3.08 21.49
C ARG A 184 10.59 3.28 20.05
N ALA A 185 11.13 2.50 19.12
CA ALA A 185 10.66 2.46 17.74
C ALA A 185 9.25 1.84 17.76
N SER A 186 8.33 2.49 18.47
CA SER A 186 6.92 2.26 18.41
C SER A 186 6.55 2.61 16.99
N THR A 187 6.17 1.58 16.26
CA THR A 187 5.54 1.81 14.97
C THR A 187 4.29 2.63 15.24
N GLY A 188 4.07 3.62 14.39
CA GLY A 188 3.00 4.58 14.60
C GLY A 188 3.04 5.69 13.57
N HIS A 189 2.03 6.55 13.66
CA HIS A 189 1.79 7.62 12.72
C HIS A 189 1.71 8.97 13.44
N LEU A 190 2.38 10.00 12.92
CA LEU A 190 2.25 11.37 13.42
C LEU A 190 2.17 12.35 12.25
N ASN A 191 0.99 12.94 12.04
CA ASN A 191 0.75 13.96 11.01
C ASN A 191 1.30 13.56 9.63
N GLY A 192 1.08 12.30 9.23
CA GLY A 192 1.58 11.75 7.96
C GLY A 192 3.01 11.20 7.96
N THR A 193 3.72 11.18 9.09
CA THR A 193 4.97 10.41 9.22
C THR A 193 4.66 9.04 9.81
N ILE A 194 4.91 7.98 9.03
CA ILE A 194 4.83 6.58 9.46
C ILE A 194 6.21 6.14 9.92
N THR A 195 6.33 5.64 11.14
CA THR A 195 7.57 5.04 11.65
C THR A 195 7.42 3.53 11.58
N ILE A 196 8.34 2.81 10.92
CA ILE A 196 8.38 1.35 10.90
C ILE A 196 9.67 0.89 11.56
N SER A 197 9.57 0.01 12.56
CA SER A 197 10.76 -0.67 13.07
C SER A 197 11.29 -1.67 12.05
N LEU A 198 12.60 -1.61 11.77
CA LEU A 198 13.29 -2.57 10.91
C LEU A 198 13.20 -4.00 11.45
N ALA A 199 13.04 -4.17 12.77
CA ALA A 199 12.88 -5.48 13.41
C ALA A 199 11.60 -6.20 12.97
N GLU A 200 10.56 -5.48 12.53
CA GLU A 200 9.33 -6.09 12.00
C GLU A 200 9.59 -6.88 10.71
N ALA A 201 10.67 -6.58 9.98
CA ALA A 201 11.08 -7.31 8.80
C ALA A 201 11.75 -8.66 9.11
N ASP A 202 12.25 -8.87 10.33
CA ASP A 202 12.83 -10.14 10.75
C ASP A 202 11.73 -11.15 11.04
N SER A 203 11.69 -12.25 10.27
CA SER A 203 10.63 -13.26 10.41
C SER A 203 10.64 -13.95 11.76
N SER A 204 11.81 -14.14 12.38
CA SER A 204 11.94 -14.84 13.65
C SER A 204 11.42 -13.97 14.79
N LEU A 205 11.83 -12.70 14.81
CA LEU A 205 11.32 -11.72 15.79
C LEU A 205 9.80 -11.51 15.62
N ARG A 206 9.31 -11.48 14.39
CA ARG A 206 7.88 -11.33 14.12
C ARG A 206 7.07 -12.53 14.61
N GLU A 207 7.59 -13.74 14.44
CA GLU A 207 6.93 -14.95 14.92
C GLU A 207 6.93 -15.03 16.45
N GLU A 208 8.04 -14.69 17.09
CA GLU A 208 8.11 -14.56 18.55
C GLU A 208 7.10 -13.54 19.09
N MET A 209 6.98 -12.39 18.42
CA MET A 209 5.99 -11.37 18.80
C MET A 209 4.56 -11.85 18.59
N ARG A 210 4.29 -12.55 17.48
CA ARG A 210 2.97 -13.14 17.20
C ARG A 210 2.55 -14.08 18.32
N GLU A 211 3.45 -14.96 18.76
CA GLU A 211 3.17 -15.88 19.88
C GLU A 211 3.00 -15.13 21.20
N ARG A 212 3.90 -14.17 21.50
CA ARG A 212 3.87 -13.39 22.74
C ARG A 212 2.60 -12.56 22.89
N LEU A 213 2.12 -11.97 21.80
CA LEU A 213 0.91 -11.14 21.76
C LEU A 213 -0.35 -11.96 21.48
N ASN A 214 -0.22 -13.29 21.33
CA ASN A 214 -1.31 -14.19 20.99
C ASN A 214 -2.09 -13.74 19.74
N GLU A 215 -1.35 -13.26 18.73
CA GLU A 215 -1.90 -12.78 17.46
C GLU A 215 -2.05 -13.95 16.46
N GLY A 216 -3.21 -14.05 15.82
CA GLY A 216 -3.46 -15.10 14.81
C GLY A 216 -2.74 -14.86 13.48
N TYR A 217 -2.37 -13.61 13.18
CA TYR A 217 -1.82 -13.20 11.89
C TYR A 217 -1.01 -11.91 12.04
N ARG A 218 0.32 -11.98 11.83
CA ARG A 218 1.22 -10.81 11.84
C ARG A 218 2.12 -10.84 10.61
N THR A 219 1.98 -9.86 9.73
CA THR A 219 2.83 -9.73 8.53
C THR A 219 3.33 -8.30 8.40
N LEU A 220 4.55 -8.14 7.87
CA LEU A 220 5.12 -6.81 7.62
C LEU A 220 4.23 -5.97 6.68
N LEU A 221 3.67 -6.61 5.64
CA LEU A 221 2.73 -5.95 4.73
C LEU A 221 1.43 -5.54 5.43
N GLY A 222 0.89 -6.39 6.32
CA GLY A 222 -0.26 -6.04 7.14
C GLY A 222 0.00 -4.82 8.01
N HIS A 223 1.17 -4.77 8.64
CA HIS A 223 1.58 -3.65 9.50
C HIS A 223 1.73 -2.34 8.71
N VAL A 224 2.39 -2.37 7.56
CA VAL A 224 2.49 -1.18 6.69
C VAL A 224 1.10 -0.69 6.25
N ARG A 225 0.16 -1.60 5.96
CA ARG A 225 -1.22 -1.23 5.62
C ARG A 225 -1.98 -0.66 6.81
N HIS A 226 -1.76 -1.17 8.03
CA HIS A 226 -2.33 -0.62 9.25
C HIS A 226 -1.91 0.84 9.46
N GLU A 227 -0.61 1.12 9.41
CA GLU A 227 -0.08 2.48 9.52
C GLU A 227 -0.59 3.41 8.41
N MET A 228 -0.76 2.85 7.21
CA MET A 228 -1.37 3.58 6.10
C MET A 228 -2.84 3.93 6.37
N GLY A 229 -3.58 3.06 7.08
CA GLY A 229 -4.93 3.33 7.53
C GLY A 229 -4.99 4.57 8.41
N HIS A 230 -4.08 4.70 9.36
CA HIS A 230 -4.02 5.92 10.16
C HIS A 230 -3.68 7.19 9.34
N TYR A 231 -2.77 7.08 8.37
CA TYR A 231 -2.51 8.20 7.44
C TYR A 231 -3.77 8.62 6.68
N TYR A 232 -4.53 7.66 6.14
CA TYR A 232 -5.76 7.98 5.42
C TYR A 232 -6.91 8.42 6.32
N TRP A 233 -6.93 8.04 7.60
CA TRP A 233 -7.83 8.65 8.58
C TRP A 233 -7.57 10.15 8.70
N PHE A 234 -6.30 10.53 8.92
CA PHE A 234 -5.89 11.93 8.96
C PHE A 234 -6.19 12.67 7.65
N LEU A 235 -6.01 12.01 6.51
CA LEU A 235 -6.19 12.67 5.21
C LEU A 235 -7.67 12.84 4.83
N LEU A 236 -8.50 11.82 5.06
CA LEU A 236 -9.84 11.69 4.50
C LEU A 236 -10.97 11.91 5.52
N ILE A 237 -10.69 11.81 6.82
CA ILE A 237 -11.72 11.85 7.87
C ILE A 237 -11.52 13.07 8.78
N ASP A 238 -10.29 13.33 9.22
CA ASP A 238 -10.00 14.43 10.14
C ASP A 238 -10.44 15.79 9.59
N GLY A 239 -11.29 16.49 10.36
CA GLY A 239 -11.87 17.77 9.99
C GLY A 239 -12.82 17.74 8.77
N ARG A 240 -13.31 16.56 8.35
CA ARG A 240 -14.19 16.40 7.18
C ARG A 240 -15.58 15.89 7.56
N SER A 241 -16.52 15.92 6.60
CA SER A 241 -17.89 15.42 6.76
C SER A 241 -17.96 13.93 7.11
N ALA A 242 -16.97 13.14 6.68
CA ALA A 242 -16.89 11.71 6.97
C ALA A 242 -16.70 11.37 8.46
N LEU A 243 -16.32 12.36 9.30
CA LEU A 243 -16.12 12.15 10.74
C LEU A 243 -17.40 11.70 11.46
N THR A 244 -18.57 12.17 11.03
CA THR A 244 -19.84 11.78 11.64
C THR A 244 -20.15 10.30 11.41
N ASP A 245 -19.97 9.82 10.17
CA ASP A 245 -20.18 8.41 9.82
C ASP A 245 -19.11 7.52 10.47
N PHE A 246 -17.86 7.99 10.50
CA PHE A 246 -16.77 7.34 11.25
C PHE A 246 -17.18 7.10 12.71
N ARG A 247 -17.63 8.14 13.43
CA ARG A 247 -18.01 8.01 14.84
C ARG A 247 -19.19 7.08 15.05
N SER A 248 -20.13 7.06 14.10
CA SER A 248 -21.26 6.14 14.16
C SER A 248 -20.84 4.67 14.01
N LEU A 249 -19.76 4.38 13.30
CA LEU A 249 -19.31 3.02 13.00
C LEU A 249 -18.18 2.52 13.92
N PHE A 250 -17.22 3.37 14.22
CA PHE A 250 -15.99 3.03 14.96
C PHE A 250 -15.99 3.51 16.41
N GLY A 251 -16.88 4.45 16.77
CA GLY A 251 -16.94 5.07 18.08
C GLY A 251 -16.23 6.42 18.16
N ASP A 252 -16.20 6.99 19.36
CA ASP A 252 -15.68 8.34 19.60
C ASP A 252 -14.17 8.33 19.80
N GLU A 253 -13.42 8.79 18.81
CA GLU A 253 -11.95 8.81 18.81
C GLU A 253 -11.33 9.80 19.80
N ARG A 254 -12.14 10.64 20.46
CA ARG A 254 -11.66 11.62 21.44
C ARG A 254 -11.32 10.98 22.79
N SER A 255 -11.58 9.68 22.97
CA SER A 255 -11.06 8.93 24.10
C SER A 255 -9.54 9.10 24.21
N ASN A 256 -9.00 9.11 25.43
CA ASN A 256 -7.56 9.17 25.60
C ASN A 256 -6.93 7.90 25.04
N TYR A 257 -6.11 8.07 24.00
CA TYR A 257 -5.45 6.97 23.30
C TYR A 257 -4.56 6.13 24.22
N ALA A 258 -3.73 6.79 25.04
CA ALA A 258 -2.79 6.10 25.93
C ALA A 258 -3.53 5.25 26.97
N ASP A 259 -4.52 5.83 27.63
CA ASP A 259 -5.33 5.15 28.64
C ASP A 259 -6.12 3.96 28.03
N SER A 260 -6.58 4.11 26.78
CA SER A 260 -7.33 3.06 26.08
C SER A 260 -6.44 1.86 25.73
N LEU A 261 -5.21 2.11 25.27
CA LEU A 261 -4.23 1.06 25.03
C LEU A 261 -3.79 0.38 26.33
N GLU A 262 -3.51 1.15 27.38
CA GLU A 262 -3.15 0.60 28.69
C GLU A 262 -4.27 -0.32 29.22
N ALA A 263 -5.51 0.13 29.19
CA ALA A 263 -6.66 -0.68 29.59
C ALA A 263 -6.80 -1.96 28.75
N HIS A 264 -6.54 -1.90 27.45
CA HIS A 264 -6.56 -3.07 26.57
C HIS A 264 -5.46 -4.09 26.94
N TYR A 265 -4.24 -3.65 27.23
CA TYR A 265 -3.16 -4.55 27.62
C TYR A 265 -3.36 -5.16 29.01
N GLU A 266 -3.99 -4.42 29.94
CA GLU A 266 -4.26 -4.90 31.29
C GLU A 266 -5.47 -5.85 31.34
N SER A 267 -6.56 -5.51 30.66
CA SER A 267 -7.84 -6.21 30.77
C SER A 267 -8.13 -7.16 29.60
N GLY A 268 -7.36 -7.07 28.51
CA GLY A 268 -7.64 -7.73 27.25
C GLY A 268 -8.80 -7.10 26.48
N PRO A 269 -9.12 -7.65 25.29
CA PRO A 269 -10.26 -7.18 24.51
C PRO A 269 -11.59 -7.51 25.22
N PRO A 270 -12.66 -6.72 25.01
CA PRO A 270 -14.00 -7.06 25.48
C PRO A 270 -14.44 -8.45 25.01
N ALA A 271 -15.12 -9.24 25.85
CA ALA A 271 -15.47 -10.63 25.54
C ALA A 271 -16.32 -10.82 24.26
N ASP A 272 -16.99 -9.75 23.80
CA ASP A 272 -17.83 -9.73 22.61
C ASP A 272 -17.18 -9.05 21.40
N TRP A 273 -15.87 -8.77 21.43
CA TRP A 273 -15.17 -7.99 20.40
C TRP A 273 -15.39 -8.56 18.99
N GLN A 274 -15.46 -9.88 18.83
CA GLN A 274 -15.66 -10.56 17.54
C GLN A 274 -16.97 -10.16 16.85
N ARG A 275 -17.96 -9.67 17.60
CA ARG A 275 -19.25 -9.21 17.05
C ARG A 275 -19.17 -7.83 16.40
N ARG A 276 -18.08 -7.08 16.64
CA ARG A 276 -17.95 -5.67 16.31
C ARG A 276 -16.67 -5.32 15.55
N HIS A 277 -15.58 -6.04 15.78
CA HIS A 277 -14.24 -5.68 15.31
C HIS A 277 -13.64 -6.80 14.45
N VAL A 278 -12.74 -6.44 13.54
CA VAL A 278 -12.01 -7.39 12.68
C VAL A 278 -10.95 -8.17 13.45
N SER A 279 -10.39 -7.59 14.52
CA SER A 279 -9.39 -8.19 15.38
C SER A 279 -9.63 -7.81 16.85
N ALA A 280 -8.98 -8.52 17.77
CA ALA A 280 -8.99 -8.16 19.19
C ALA A 280 -8.39 -6.76 19.40
N TYR A 281 -7.27 -6.47 18.74
CA TYR A 281 -6.56 -5.21 18.86
C TYR A 281 -7.38 -4.03 18.32
N ALA A 282 -8.19 -4.24 17.26
CA ALA A 282 -9.15 -3.25 16.77
C ALA A 282 -10.18 -2.79 17.83
N SER A 283 -10.36 -3.53 18.93
CA SER A 283 -11.24 -3.09 20.03
C SER A 283 -10.58 -2.12 21.02
N SER A 284 -9.28 -1.86 20.88
CA SER A 284 -8.50 -1.05 21.81
C SER A 284 -8.80 0.45 21.72
N HIS A 285 -9.04 0.98 20.51
CA HIS A 285 -9.38 2.38 20.29
C HIS A 285 -10.05 2.58 18.91
N PRO A 286 -10.94 3.58 18.71
CA PRO A 286 -11.56 3.83 17.41
C PRO A 286 -10.59 4.07 16.25
N TRP A 287 -9.42 4.69 16.51
CA TRP A 287 -8.36 4.82 15.50
C TRP A 287 -7.76 3.47 15.10
N GLU A 288 -7.53 2.58 16.07
CA GLU A 288 -7.01 1.23 15.82
C GLU A 288 -8.03 0.36 15.08
N ASP A 289 -9.30 0.49 15.43
CA ASP A 289 -10.41 -0.16 14.74
C ASP A 289 -10.45 0.20 13.25
N PHE A 290 -10.24 1.48 12.93
CA PHE A 290 -10.17 1.95 11.55
C PHE A 290 -8.91 1.48 10.83
N ALA A 291 -7.74 1.59 11.45
CA ALA A 291 -6.47 1.16 10.87
C ALA A 291 -6.45 -0.35 10.58
N GLU A 292 -6.95 -1.17 11.51
CA GLU A 292 -7.11 -2.61 11.33
C GLU A 292 -8.12 -2.96 10.23
N THR A 293 -9.26 -2.25 10.19
CA THR A 293 -10.27 -2.43 9.13
C THR A 293 -9.71 -2.02 7.77
N TRP A 294 -8.91 -0.95 7.70
CA TRP A 294 -8.22 -0.51 6.48
C TRP A 294 -7.22 -1.55 6.00
N ALA A 295 -6.41 -2.10 6.91
CA ALA A 295 -5.47 -3.16 6.58
C ALA A 295 -6.18 -4.40 6.02
N HIS A 296 -7.33 -4.76 6.60
CA HIS A 296 -8.19 -5.84 6.10
C HIS A 296 -8.80 -5.52 4.74
N TYR A 297 -9.29 -4.29 4.53
CA TYR A 297 -9.79 -3.86 3.22
C TYR A 297 -8.71 -4.03 2.14
N MET A 298 -7.51 -3.49 2.36
CA MET A 298 -6.38 -3.63 1.42
C MET A 298 -5.98 -5.09 1.20
N HIS A 299 -6.04 -5.92 2.25
CA HIS A 299 -5.80 -7.36 2.14
C HIS A 299 -6.81 -8.05 1.21
N ILE A 300 -8.11 -7.77 1.38
CA ILE A 300 -9.17 -8.33 0.57
C ILE A 300 -8.99 -7.95 -0.90
N ILE A 301 -8.78 -6.65 -1.16
CA ILE A 301 -8.60 -6.11 -2.51
C ILE A 301 -7.42 -6.80 -3.21
N ASP A 302 -6.22 -6.78 -2.61
CA ASP A 302 -5.02 -7.32 -3.27
C ASP A 302 -5.09 -8.83 -3.51
N THR A 303 -5.71 -9.57 -2.59
CA THR A 303 -5.78 -11.02 -2.69
C THR A 303 -6.80 -11.44 -3.74
N LEU A 304 -7.93 -10.73 -3.85
CA LEU A 304 -8.89 -10.91 -4.93
C LEU A 304 -8.31 -10.56 -6.31
N GLU A 305 -7.60 -9.43 -6.42
CA GLU A 305 -6.91 -9.05 -7.65
C GLU A 305 -5.91 -10.13 -8.09
N THR A 306 -5.09 -10.63 -7.16
CA THR A 306 -4.10 -11.68 -7.44
C THR A 306 -4.77 -12.97 -7.90
N ALA A 307 -5.88 -13.35 -7.24
CA ALA A 307 -6.61 -14.57 -7.58
C ALA A 307 -7.30 -14.45 -8.95
N SER A 308 -7.92 -13.30 -9.24
CA SER A 308 -8.57 -13.02 -10.52
C SER A 308 -7.56 -12.90 -11.67
N ASP A 309 -6.39 -12.32 -11.45
CA ASP A 309 -5.31 -12.27 -12.43
C ASP A 309 -4.74 -13.66 -12.75
N SER A 310 -4.74 -14.56 -11.78
CA SER A 310 -4.29 -15.94 -11.93
C SER A 310 -5.39 -16.89 -12.46
N ASP A 311 -6.54 -16.36 -12.88
CA ASP A 311 -7.72 -17.11 -13.32
C ASP A 311 -8.18 -18.19 -12.30
N LEU A 312 -7.93 -17.96 -11.01
CA LEU A 312 -8.36 -18.89 -9.96
C LEU A 312 -9.88 -18.92 -9.88
N ARG A 313 -10.41 -20.14 -9.83
CA ARG A 313 -11.84 -20.41 -9.67
C ARG A 313 -12.06 -21.29 -8.46
N PHE A 314 -12.88 -20.82 -7.53
CA PHE A 314 -13.30 -21.60 -6.38
C PHE A 314 -14.73 -22.07 -6.59
N GLN A 315 -14.95 -23.38 -6.53
CA GLN A 315 -16.27 -24.00 -6.78
C GLN A 315 -16.89 -23.58 -8.13
N GLY A 316 -16.05 -23.38 -9.16
CA GLY A 316 -16.46 -22.95 -10.51
C GLY A 316 -16.77 -21.45 -10.65
N LYS A 317 -16.85 -20.71 -9.55
CA LYS A 317 -17.05 -19.26 -9.52
C LYS A 317 -15.77 -18.53 -9.95
N ALA A 318 -15.88 -17.64 -10.94
CA ALA A 318 -14.84 -16.67 -11.25
C ALA A 318 -14.89 -15.53 -10.23
N LEU A 319 -13.72 -15.02 -9.83
CA LEU A 319 -13.60 -13.90 -8.90
C LEU A 319 -13.41 -12.60 -9.67
N GLY A 320 -14.07 -11.54 -9.23
CA GLY A 320 -13.96 -10.21 -9.82
C GLY A 320 -12.66 -9.47 -9.46
N ARG A 321 -12.47 -8.30 -10.06
CA ARG A 321 -11.31 -7.41 -9.87
C ARG A 321 -11.76 -6.11 -9.19
N PRO A 322 -11.65 -5.99 -7.85
CA PRO A 322 -12.20 -4.86 -7.11
C PRO A 322 -11.74 -3.46 -7.54
N THR A 323 -10.54 -3.34 -8.12
CA THR A 323 -10.00 -2.06 -8.62
C THR A 323 -10.47 -1.70 -10.03
N HIS A 324 -10.97 -2.69 -10.80
CA HIS A 324 -11.35 -2.51 -12.20
C HIS A 324 -12.87 -2.61 -12.42
N ASP A 325 -13.51 -3.59 -11.78
CA ASP A 325 -14.94 -3.89 -11.93
C ASP A 325 -15.82 -2.99 -11.06
N PHE A 326 -15.21 -1.95 -10.48
CA PHE A 326 -15.90 -0.94 -9.71
C PHE A 326 -16.76 -0.05 -10.63
N ASP A 327 -18.06 -0.01 -10.36
CA ASP A 327 -19.00 0.90 -11.01
C ASP A 327 -19.17 2.17 -10.16
N PRO A 328 -18.66 3.33 -10.61
CA PRO A 328 -18.77 4.59 -9.88
C PRO A 328 -20.20 5.17 -9.82
N GLU A 329 -21.15 4.60 -10.57
CA GLU A 329 -22.56 5.02 -10.57
C GLU A 329 -23.43 4.27 -9.54
N LEU A 330 -22.88 3.31 -8.79
CA LEU A 330 -23.62 2.58 -7.75
C LEU A 330 -24.00 3.49 -6.57
N ASP A 331 -25.21 3.29 -6.03
CA ASP A 331 -25.72 4.01 -4.86
C ASP A 331 -24.82 3.79 -3.62
N LEU A 332 -24.17 4.87 -3.16
CA LEU A 332 -23.24 4.91 -2.02
C LEU A 332 -23.96 5.00 -0.65
N GLY A 333 -25.25 4.69 -0.60
CA GLY A 333 -26.02 4.64 0.64
C GLY A 333 -25.46 3.64 1.67
N ILE A 334 -25.71 3.88 2.97
CA ILE A 334 -25.35 2.95 4.04
C ILE A 334 -26.42 1.85 4.12
N SER A 335 -26.11 0.65 3.62
CA SER A 335 -26.97 -0.55 3.64
C SER A 335 -26.22 -1.76 4.23
N ASN A 336 -26.94 -2.83 4.61
CA ASN A 336 -26.34 -4.08 5.09
C ASN A 336 -26.94 -5.31 4.35
N PRO A 337 -26.14 -6.10 3.59
CA PRO A 337 -24.73 -5.82 3.26
C PRO A 337 -24.63 -4.51 2.47
N PRO A 338 -23.46 -3.82 2.49
CA PRO A 338 -23.27 -2.64 1.66
C PRO A 338 -23.50 -3.05 0.21
N THR A 339 -24.52 -2.51 -0.45
CA THR A 339 -24.91 -2.93 -1.81
C THR A 339 -23.77 -2.76 -2.80
N ASP A 340 -22.95 -1.73 -2.59
CA ASP A 340 -21.72 -1.38 -3.32
C ASP A 340 -20.53 -2.33 -3.08
N PHE A 341 -20.45 -2.98 -1.91
CA PHE A 341 -19.31 -3.82 -1.50
C PHE A 341 -19.65 -5.31 -1.32
N SER A 342 -20.93 -5.67 -1.38
CA SER A 342 -21.43 -7.02 -1.12
C SER A 342 -20.79 -8.09 -2.01
N TRP A 343 -20.63 -7.81 -3.30
CA TRP A 343 -20.00 -8.74 -4.23
C TRP A 343 -18.52 -9.00 -3.89
N VAL A 344 -17.78 -7.98 -3.44
CA VAL A 344 -16.38 -8.12 -3.00
C VAL A 344 -16.30 -9.02 -1.77
N LEU A 345 -17.22 -8.85 -0.82
CA LEU A 345 -17.32 -9.72 0.35
C LEU A 345 -17.68 -11.15 -0.01
N ASP A 346 -18.63 -11.36 -0.93
CA ASP A 346 -19.02 -12.70 -1.39
C ASP A 346 -17.86 -13.44 -2.08
N ASP A 347 -17.12 -12.74 -2.93
CA ASP A 347 -15.91 -13.25 -3.57
C ASP A 347 -14.83 -13.53 -2.51
N TRP A 348 -14.64 -12.62 -1.56
CA TRP A 348 -13.68 -12.78 -0.47
C TRP A 348 -13.99 -13.99 0.41
N PHE A 349 -15.24 -14.21 0.80
CA PHE A 349 -15.64 -15.37 1.58
C PHE A 349 -15.41 -16.67 0.80
N THR A 350 -15.65 -16.65 -0.52
CA THR A 350 -15.38 -17.82 -1.37
C THR A 350 -13.87 -18.13 -1.39
N LEU A 351 -13.04 -17.11 -1.63
CA LEU A 351 -11.59 -17.24 -1.73
C LEU A 351 -10.94 -17.63 -0.39
N SER A 352 -11.24 -16.91 0.68
CA SER A 352 -10.64 -17.11 2.01
C SER A 352 -10.94 -18.50 2.58
N GLN A 353 -12.17 -19.00 2.40
CA GLN A 353 -12.51 -20.38 2.76
C GLN A 353 -11.67 -21.40 1.99
N GLY A 354 -11.53 -21.20 0.68
CA GLY A 354 -10.68 -22.03 -0.17
C GLY A 354 -9.21 -22.01 0.26
N MET A 355 -8.67 -20.83 0.55
CA MET A 355 -7.30 -20.66 1.05
C MET A 355 -7.07 -21.38 2.38
N ASN A 356 -8.01 -21.26 3.33
CA ASN A 356 -7.91 -21.95 4.61
C ASN A 356 -7.94 -23.47 4.45
N LEU A 357 -8.79 -24.00 3.56
CA LEU A 357 -8.84 -25.44 3.26
C LEU A 357 -7.53 -25.94 2.62
N LEU A 358 -6.95 -25.18 1.69
CA LEU A 358 -5.67 -25.51 1.07
C LEU A 358 -4.54 -25.52 2.11
N ASN A 359 -4.48 -24.51 2.99
CA ASN A 359 -3.49 -24.45 4.05
C ASN A 359 -3.61 -25.63 5.02
N ARG A 360 -4.82 -25.94 5.51
CA ARG A 360 -5.06 -27.10 6.38
C ARG A 360 -4.64 -28.41 5.71
N SER A 361 -4.85 -28.54 4.41
CA SER A 361 -4.43 -29.72 3.63
C SER A 361 -2.91 -29.89 3.57
N MET A 362 -2.15 -28.79 3.68
CA MET A 362 -0.69 -28.79 3.77
C MET A 362 -0.18 -28.89 5.22
N GLY A 363 -1.06 -29.02 6.21
CA GLY A 363 -0.69 -29.04 7.63
C GLY A 363 -0.36 -27.66 8.22
N LEU A 364 -0.76 -26.58 7.56
CA LEU A 364 -0.59 -25.20 8.02
C LEU A 364 -1.87 -24.70 8.69
N GLY A 365 -1.73 -23.65 9.52
CA GLY A 365 -2.87 -22.90 10.05
C GLY A 365 -3.63 -22.13 8.96
N ASP A 366 -4.81 -21.64 9.30
CA ASP A 366 -5.63 -20.82 8.40
C ASP A 366 -4.83 -19.63 7.84
N ALA A 367 -4.87 -19.46 6.51
CA ALA A 367 -4.26 -18.30 5.85
C ALA A 367 -4.92 -16.99 6.29
N TYR A 368 -6.23 -17.07 6.53
CA TYR A 368 -7.07 -15.99 6.98
C TYR A 368 -7.92 -16.47 8.17
N PRO A 369 -7.42 -16.36 9.42
CA PRO A 369 -8.08 -16.87 10.62
C PRO A 369 -9.17 -15.92 11.18
N PHE A 370 -9.66 -14.97 10.38
CA PHE A 370 -10.59 -13.94 10.83
C PHE A 370 -12.03 -14.26 10.45
N ALA A 371 -12.97 -13.84 11.31
CA ALA A 371 -14.41 -13.90 11.04
C ALA A 371 -14.97 -12.48 10.95
N LEU A 372 -15.48 -12.10 9.77
CA LEU A 372 -16.02 -10.76 9.54
C LEU A 372 -17.49 -10.69 10.00
N SER A 373 -17.72 -10.13 11.19
CA SER A 373 -19.07 -9.82 11.68
C SER A 373 -19.82 -8.84 10.78
N ALA A 374 -21.15 -8.79 10.90
CA ALA A 374 -21.96 -7.82 10.15
C ALA A 374 -21.50 -6.36 10.38
N THR A 375 -21.11 -6.03 11.63
CA THR A 375 -20.56 -4.71 11.97
C THR A 375 -19.21 -4.45 11.28
N ALA A 376 -18.32 -5.45 11.25
CA ALA A 376 -17.05 -5.34 10.53
C ALA A 376 -17.25 -5.17 9.01
N GLN A 377 -18.24 -5.84 8.43
CA GLN A 377 -18.61 -5.69 7.02
C GLN A 377 -19.11 -4.27 6.69
N LEU A 378 -19.90 -3.66 7.59
CA LEU A 378 -20.33 -2.27 7.44
C LEU A 378 -19.14 -1.29 7.46
N LYS A 379 -18.16 -1.52 8.35
CA LYS A 379 -16.93 -0.73 8.43
C LYS A 379 -16.08 -0.88 7.17
N LEU A 380 -15.95 -2.10 6.62
CA LEU A 380 -15.28 -2.34 5.34
C LEU A 380 -15.99 -1.60 4.20
N GLY A 381 -17.32 -1.65 4.15
CA GLY A 381 -18.10 -0.88 3.17
C GLY A 381 -17.92 0.64 3.31
N PHE A 382 -17.79 1.16 4.53
CA PHE A 382 -17.45 2.57 4.74
C PHE A 382 -16.10 2.95 4.16
N ILE A 383 -15.06 2.13 4.39
CA ILE A 383 -13.74 2.34 3.78
C ILE A 383 -13.84 2.27 2.25
N HIS A 384 -14.57 1.29 1.71
CA HIS A 384 -14.79 1.17 0.27
C HIS A 384 -15.37 2.47 -0.33
N ARG A 385 -16.41 3.04 0.28
CA ARG A 385 -17.00 4.32 -0.16
C ARG A 385 -16.05 5.50 -0.04
N LEU A 386 -15.26 5.57 1.03
CA LEU A 386 -14.24 6.62 1.18
C LEU A 386 -13.23 6.58 0.04
N VAL A 387 -12.80 5.38 -0.35
CA VAL A 387 -11.87 5.17 -1.47
C VAL A 387 -12.55 5.52 -2.80
N ALA A 388 -13.76 5.02 -3.04
CA ALA A 388 -14.53 5.28 -4.25
C ALA A 388 -14.86 6.77 -4.48
N ALA A 389 -15.04 7.53 -3.40
CA ALA A 389 -15.34 8.96 -3.48
C ALA A 389 -14.11 9.81 -3.87
N GLN A 390 -12.92 9.24 -3.94
CA GLN A 390 -11.73 10.00 -4.34
C GLN A 390 -11.73 10.22 -5.86
N PRO A 391 -11.41 11.45 -6.32
CA PRO A 391 -11.27 11.69 -7.75
C PRO A 391 -10.11 10.85 -8.29
N PRO A 392 -10.18 10.40 -9.56
CA PRO A 392 -9.05 9.75 -10.20
C PRO A 392 -7.80 10.63 -10.10
N LEU A 393 -6.63 10.01 -9.86
CA LEU A 393 -5.36 10.74 -9.83
C LEU A 393 -5.17 11.54 -11.13
N GLY A 394 -5.31 12.86 -11.03
CA GLY A 394 -4.84 13.79 -12.05
C GLY A 394 -3.35 14.00 -11.84
N HIS A 395 -2.52 13.27 -12.58
CA HIS A 395 -1.10 13.58 -12.66
C HIS A 395 -0.86 14.69 -13.67
#